data_AF-A0A3A0A5S5-F1
#
_entry.id   AF-A0A3A0A5S5-F1
#
_cell.length_a   1.000
_cell.length_b   1.000
_cell.length_c   1.000
_cell.angle_alpha   90.00
_cell.angle_beta   90.00
_cell.angle_gamma   90.00
#
_symmetry.space_group_name_H-M   'P 1'
#
loop_
_entity.id
_entity.type
_entity.pdbx_description
1 polymer ?
#
loop_
_entity_poly.entity_id
_entity_poly.type
_entity_poly.pdbx_seq_one_letter_code
_entity_poly.pdbx_strand_id
1 'polypeptide(L)' 'MTSLIDRQTSPEADASDTFPRVLVAREGSELAERLLARGWRPSAGWRHVNEAGETIWYVRYEAAERSVL' A
#
# COMPACT_ATOMS: atom_id res chain seq x y z
N MET A 1 33.70 -31.02 22.98
CA MET A 1 32.57 -31.96 22.92
C MET A 1 31.35 -31.27 23.47
N THR A 2 30.32 -31.11 22.64
CA THR A 2 28.88 -31.25 22.99
C THR A 2 28.32 -30.33 24.09
N SER A 3 27.19 -29.62 24.00
CA SER A 3 26.19 -29.22 23.01
C SER A 3 25.12 -28.48 23.86
N LEU A 4 24.18 -27.78 23.19
CA LEU A 4 22.77 -27.66 23.61
C LEU A 4 22.49 -26.76 24.85
N ILE A 5 21.67 -25.72 24.84
CA ILE A 5 20.53 -25.31 24.00
C ILE A 5 20.50 -23.78 24.09
N ASP A 6 20.90 -23.09 23.03
CA ASP A 6 20.53 -21.70 22.82
C ASP A 6 19.02 -21.72 22.55
N ARG A 7 18.23 -21.15 23.47
CA ARG A 7 16.81 -20.87 23.22
C ARG A 7 16.73 -19.81 22.13
N GLN A 8 16.90 -20.23 20.88
CA GLN A 8 16.42 -19.47 19.74
C GLN A 8 14.90 -19.52 19.79
N THR A 9 14.33 -18.61 20.58
CA THR A 9 13.02 -18.08 20.26
C THR A 9 13.19 -17.44 18.89
N SER A 10 12.87 -18.19 17.83
CA SER A 10 12.60 -17.60 16.54
C SER A 10 11.59 -16.49 16.80
N PRO A 11 11.89 -15.21 16.49
CA PRO A 11 10.80 -14.35 16.11
C PRO A 11 10.32 -14.98 14.80
N GLU A 12 9.30 -15.84 14.90
CA GLU A 12 8.30 -15.93 13.85
C GLU A 12 7.98 -14.47 13.58
N ALA A 13 8.59 -13.93 12.52
CA ALA A 13 8.26 -12.63 12.03
C ALA A 13 6.80 -12.80 11.67
N ASP A 14 5.96 -12.37 12.59
CA ASP A 14 4.56 -12.13 12.41
C ASP A 14 4.52 -11.30 11.13
N ALA A 15 4.30 -11.99 10.01
CA ALA A 15 4.07 -11.40 8.72
C ALA A 15 2.68 -10.81 8.86
N SER A 16 2.61 -9.75 9.67
CA SER A 16 1.46 -8.93 9.89
C SER A 16 0.99 -8.61 8.50
N ASP A 17 -0.21 -9.11 8.20
CA ASP A 17 -0.99 -8.97 6.98
C ASP A 17 -1.21 -7.47 6.74
N THR A 18 -0.12 -6.76 6.44
CA THR A 18 -0.05 -5.32 6.40
C THR A 18 -0.48 -4.96 5.00
N PHE A 19 -1.77 -5.14 4.73
CA PHE A 19 -2.39 -4.50 3.60
C PHE A 19 -2.01 -3.02 3.67
N PRO A 20 -1.37 -2.48 2.61
CA PRO A 20 -0.95 -1.09 2.63
C PRO A 20 -2.19 -0.25 2.90
N ARG A 21 -2.12 0.69 3.85
CA ARG A 21 -3.24 1.61 4.13
C ARG A 21 -3.31 2.75 3.13
N VAL A 22 -2.25 2.91 2.33
CA VAL A 22 -2.06 3.99 1.37
C VAL A 22 -1.53 3.39 0.07
N LEU A 23 -2.15 3.75 -1.05
CA LEU A 23 -1.70 3.39 -2.39
C LEU A 23 -1.69 4.63 -3.28
N VAL A 24 -0.82 4.63 -4.28
CA VAL A 24 -0.73 5.71 -5.27
C VAL A 24 -1.00 5.11 -6.64
N ALA A 25 -1.89 5.73 -7.40
CA ALA A 25 -2.20 5.31 -8.76
C ALA A 25 -2.25 6.53 -9.68
N ARG A 26 -1.95 6.32 -10.96
CA ARG A 26 -2.19 7.32 -12.00
C ARG A 26 -3.70 7.55 -12.12
N GLU A 27 -4.11 8.81 -12.21
CA GLU A 27 -5.49 9.18 -12.46
C GLU A 27 -6.01 8.52 -13.76
N GLY A 28 -7.21 7.96 -13.72
CA GLY A 28 -7.82 7.26 -14.86
C GLY A 28 -7.17 5.92 -15.23
N SER A 29 -6.23 5.42 -14.42
CA SER A 29 -5.70 4.06 -14.62
C SER A 29 -6.67 3.00 -14.08
N GLU A 30 -6.57 1.78 -14.61
CA GLU A 30 -7.34 0.62 -14.11
C GLU A 30 -7.14 0.38 -12.61
N LEU A 31 -5.94 0.67 -12.08
CA LEU A 31 -5.68 0.60 -10.65
C LEU A 31 -6.50 1.63 -9.86
N ALA A 32 -6.58 2.88 -10.34
CA ALA A 32 -7.39 3.91 -9.71
C ALA A 32 -8.89 3.52 -9.67
N GLU A 33 -9.40 2.99 -10.77
CA GLU A 33 -10.78 2.49 -10.85
C GLU A 33 -11.03 1.34 -9.86
N ARG A 34 -10.11 0.38 -9.78
CA ARG A 34 -10.19 -0.74 -8.82
C ARG A 34 -10.13 -0.28 -7.37
N LEU A 35 -9.34 0.75 -7.07
CA LEU A 35 -9.26 1.31 -5.71
C LEU A 35 -10.58 1.96 -5.31
N LEU A 36 -11.15 2.79 -6.19
CA LEU A 36 -12.46 3.42 -5.98
C LEU A 36 -13.57 2.36 -5.82
N ALA A 37 -13.59 1.34 -6.68
CA ALA A 37 -14.56 0.24 -6.60
C ALA A 37 -14.45 -0.58 -5.30
N ARG A 38 -13.25 -0.62 -4.69
CA ARG A 38 -13.00 -1.27 -3.40
C ARG A 38 -13.24 -0.34 -2.20
N GLY A 39 -13.79 0.85 -2.43
CA GLY A 39 -14.12 1.82 -1.38
C GLY A 39 -12.94 2.63 -0.86
N TRP A 40 -11.77 2.55 -1.50
CA TRP A 40 -10.65 3.41 -1.14
C TRP A 40 -10.96 4.85 -1.50
N ARG A 41 -10.49 5.80 -0.69
CA ARG A 41 -10.81 7.22 -0.83
C ARG A 41 -9.60 7.99 -1.33
N PRO A 42 -9.73 8.79 -2.40
CA PRO A 42 -8.67 9.69 -2.81
C PRO A 42 -8.48 10.78 -1.73
N SER A 43 -7.23 11.11 -1.41
CA SER A 43 -6.92 12.11 -0.36
C SER A 43 -5.94 13.19 -0.77
N ALA A 44 -5.08 12.93 -1.75
CA ALA A 44 -4.19 13.94 -2.32
C ALA A 44 -3.86 13.62 -3.78
N GLY A 45 -3.55 14.64 -4.56
CA GLY A 45 -3.11 14.48 -5.95
C GLY A 45 -1.95 15.41 -6.28
N TRP A 46 -1.05 14.96 -7.15
CA TRP A 46 0.03 15.78 -7.69
C TRP A 46 0.29 15.46 -9.15
N ARG A 47 0.86 16.42 -9.85
CA ARG A 47 1.26 16.27 -11.24
C ARG A 47 2.77 16.02 -11.35
N HIS A 48 3.15 15.18 -12.28
CA HIS A 48 4.53 14.96 -12.70
C HIS A 48 4.61 15.14 -14.22
N VAL A 49 5.63 15.86 -14.70
CA VAL A 49 5.90 15.97 -16.13
C VAL A 49 7.02 14.99 -16.45
N ASN A 50 6.76 14.03 -17.35
CA ASN A 50 7.75 13.04 -17.75
C ASN A 50 8.77 13.62 -18.76
N GLU A 51 9.75 12.81 -19.17
CA GLU A 51 10.78 13.21 -20.13
C GLU A 51 10.24 13.55 -21.53
N ALA A 52 9.04 13.05 -21.88
CA ALA A 52 8.34 13.38 -23.12
C ALA A 52 7.55 14.70 -23.05
N GLY A 53 7.52 15.38 -21.90
CA GLY A 53 6.73 16.59 -21.67
C GLY A 53 5.26 16.32 -21.35
N GLU A 54 4.86 15.07 -21.16
CA GLU A 54 3.48 14.71 -20.82
C GLU A 54 3.22 14.94 -19.33
N THR A 55 2.06 15.53 -19.03
CA THR A 55 1.60 15.69 -17.65
C THR A 55 0.86 14.43 -17.19
N ILE A 56 1.37 13.80 -16.14
CA ILE A 56 0.80 12.62 -15.49
C ILE A 56 0.27 13.04 -14.12
N TRP A 57 -1.01 12.76 -13.85
CA TRP A 57 -1.62 12.95 -12.54
C TRP A 57 -1.51 11.68 -11.71
N TYR A 58 -0.98 11.80 -10.50
CA TYR A 58 -0.95 10.74 -9.50
C TYR A 58 -1.89 11.10 -8.35
N VAL A 59 -2.59 10.11 -7.84
CA VAL A 59 -3.56 10.25 -6.74
C VAL A 59 -3.21 9.26 -5.64
N ARG A 60 -3.13 9.77 -4.41
CA ARG A 60 -3.04 9.00 -3.17
C ARG A 60 -4.43 8.54 -2.76
N TYR A 61 -4.57 7.25 -2.51
CA TYR A 61 -5.77 6.59 -2.02
C TYR A 61 -5.51 6.02 -0.64
N GLU A 62 -6.45 6.22 0.27
CA GLU A 62 -6.44 5.63 1.60
C GLU A 62 -7.50 4.53 1.69
N ALA A 63 -7.13 3.41 2.29
CA ALA A 63 -8.06 2.32 2.55
C ALA A 63 -9.22 2.85 3.40
N ALA A 64 -10.46 2.52 3.05
CA ALA A 64 -11.56 2.74 3.96
C ALA A 64 -11.24 2.01 5.27
N GLU A 65 -11.21 2.74 6.38
CA GLU A 65 -11.09 2.12 7.69
C GLU A 65 -12.19 1.06 7.78
N ARG A 66 -11.81 -0.21 7.97
CA ARG A 66 -12.78 -1.23 8.32
C ARG A 66 -13.38 -0.77 9.65
N SER A 67 -14.57 -0.18 9.61
CA SER A 67 -15.38 -0.02 10.80
C SER A 67 -15.66 -1.44 11.30
N VAL A 68 -14.90 -1.86 12.31
CA VAL A 68 -15.20 -3.05 13.10
C VAL A 68 -16.43 -2.66 13.91
N LEU A 69 -17.61 -3.01 13.39
CA LEU A 69 -18.87 -2.98 14.12
C LEU A 69 -18.91 -4.11 15.14
#